data_AF-A0A1M5KLZ5-F1
#
_entry.id   AF-A0A1M5KLZ5-F1
#
_cell.length_a   1.000
_cell.length_b   1.000
_cell.length_c   1.000
_cell.angle_alpha   90.00
_cell.angle_beta   90.00
_cell.angle_gamma   90.00
#
_symmetry.space_group_name_H-M   'P 1'
#
loop_
_entity.id
_entity.type
_entity.pdbx_description
1 polymer ?
#
loop_
_entity_poly.entity_id
_entity_poly.type
_entity_poly.pdbx_seq_one_letter_code
_entity_poly.pdbx_strand_id
1 'polypeptide(L)' 'MDGKIFNSRGVYVGRVLGSCILDLRGLRIYDLKGTNVYKLSGELVGHLLPADGRRSERRLDKSADKLFRDG' A
#
# COMPACT_ATOMS: atom_id res chain seq x y z
N MET A 1 11.61 3.29 -3.79
CA MET A 1 11.36 1.84 -3.84
C MET A 1 9.95 1.68 -4.37
N ASP A 2 9.81 0.98 -5.48
CA ASP A 2 8.54 0.87 -6.19
C ASP A 2 8.06 -0.58 -6.16
N GLY A 3 6.76 -0.80 -6.24
CA GLY A 3 6.22 -2.16 -6.18
C GLY A 3 4.72 -2.25 -6.24
N LYS A 4 4.20 -3.40 -6.65
CA LYS A 4 2.76 -3.67 -6.67
C LYS A 4 2.28 -4.02 -5.26
N ILE A 5 1.07 -3.56 -4.93
CA ILE A 5 0.40 -3.85 -3.67
C ILE A 5 -0.72 -4.84 -3.95
N PHE A 6 -0.71 -5.92 -3.18
CA PHE A 6 -1.77 -6.93 -3.18
C PHE A 6 -2.42 -7.00 -1.80
N ASN A 7 -3.74 -7.14 -1.78
CA ASN A 7 -4.48 -7.41 -0.56
C ASN A 7 -4.24 -8.85 -0.07
N SER A 8 -4.79 -9.21 1.10
CA SER A 8 -4.62 -10.54 1.70
C SER A 8 -5.14 -11.70 0.81
N ARG A 9 -6.06 -11.41 -0.12
CA ARG A 9 -6.60 -12.35 -1.12
C ARG A 9 -5.74 -12.46 -2.38
N GLY A 10 -4.63 -11.72 -2.48
CA GLY A 10 -3.78 -11.68 -3.67
C GLY A 10 -4.34 -10.83 -4.81
N VAL A 11 -5.33 -9.98 -4.57
CA VAL A 11 -5.87 -9.07 -5.59
C VAL A 11 -5.01 -7.81 -5.65
N TYR A 12 -4.64 -7.41 -6.87
CA TYR A 12 -3.91 -6.16 -7.11
C TYR A 12 -4.80 -4.96 -6.78
N VAL A 13 -4.38 -4.12 -5.84
CA VAL A 13 -5.18 -2.98 -5.33
C VAL A 13 -4.51 -1.63 -5.55
N GLY A 14 -3.27 -1.62 -6.02
CA GLY A 14 -2.52 -0.38 -6.24
C GLY A 14 -1.02 -0.62 -6.29
N ARG A 15 -0.24 0.46 -6.30
CA ARG A 15 1.23 0.37 -6.32
C ARG A 15 1.88 1.45 -5.47
N VAL A 16 3.07 1.14 -4.97
CA VAL A 16 3.99 2.11 -4.39
C VAL A 16 4.85 2.69 -5.51
N LEU A 17 4.96 4.02 -5.55
CA LEU A 17 5.90 4.77 -6.36
C LEU A 17 6.63 5.76 -5.45
N GLY A 18 7.90 5.48 -5.14
CA GLY A 18 8.66 6.24 -4.15
C GLY A 18 8.02 6.18 -2.76
N SER A 19 7.55 7.33 -2.27
CA SER A 19 6.84 7.49 -1.00
C SER A 19 5.31 7.64 -1.18
N CYS A 20 4.80 7.39 -2.39
CA CYS A 20 3.39 7.53 -2.72
C CYS A 20 2.74 6.15 -2.93
N ILE A 21 1.54 5.96 -2.41
CA ILE A 21 0.68 4.82 -2.75
C ILE A 21 -0.39 5.32 -3.69
N LEU A 22 -0.43 4.68 -4.86
CA LEU A 22 -1.35 5.00 -5.94
C LEU A 22 -2.44 3.91 -6.03
N ASP A 23 -3.66 4.34 -6.30
CA ASP A 23 -4.76 3.45 -6.66
C ASP A 23 -4.56 2.84 -8.07
N LEU A 24 -5.55 2.06 -8.53
CA LEU A 24 -5.55 1.45 -9.86
C LEU A 24 -5.62 2.48 -11.01
N ARG A 25 -6.09 3.69 -10.73
CA ARG A 25 -6.18 4.81 -11.68
C ARG A 25 -4.90 5.66 -11.72
N GLY A 26 -3.94 5.36 -10.84
CA GLY A 26 -2.71 6.14 -10.69
C GLY A 26 -2.84 7.37 -9.80
N LEU A 27 -3.96 7.54 -9.11
CA LEU A 27 -4.19 8.63 -8.17
C LEU A 27 -3.54 8.31 -6.83
N ARG A 28 -2.83 9.30 -6.27
CA ARG A 28 -2.25 9.18 -4.93
C ARG A 28 -3.36 9.18 -3.89
N ILE A 29 -3.44 8.10 -3.12
CA ILE A 29 -4.46 7.91 -2.08
C ILE A 29 -3.85 7.83 -0.68
N TYR A 30 -2.58 7.42 -0.58
CA TYR A 30 -1.84 7.37 0.69
C TYR A 30 -0.37 7.76 0.53
N ASP A 31 0.23 8.10 1.65
CA ASP A 31 1.66 8.34 1.81
C ASP A 31 2.32 7.17 2.50
N LEU A 32 3.52 6.85 2.05
CA LEU A 32 4.34 5.80 2.63
C LEU A 32 5.62 6.39 3.22
N LYS A 33 5.82 6.21 4.52
CA LYS A 33 7.07 6.55 5.21
C LYS A 33 7.64 5.29 5.86
N GLY A 34 8.67 4.72 5.25
CA GLY A 34 9.18 3.40 5.63
C GLY A 34 8.15 2.31 5.32
N THR A 35 7.63 1.65 6.35
CA THR A 35 6.52 0.70 6.29
C THR A 35 5.18 1.33 6.66
N ASN A 36 5.14 2.56 7.17
CA ASN A 36 3.93 3.19 7.67
C ASN A 36 3.12 3.84 6.55
N VAL A 37 1.81 3.56 6.53
CA VAL A 37 0.84 4.09 5.58
C VAL A 37 0.03 5.20 6.23
N TYR A 38 0.03 6.38 5.60
CA TYR A 38 -0.67 7.57 6.08
C TYR A 38 -1.71 8.04 5.07
N LYS A 39 -2.85 8.55 5.55
CA LYS A 39 -3.74 9.38 4.71
C LYS A 39 -3.01 10.63 4.24
N LEU A 40 -3.51 11.25 3.18
CA LEU A 40 -3.03 12.56 2.73
C LEU A 40 -3.20 13.66 3.80
N SER A 41 -4.11 13.46 4.77
CA SER A 41 -4.25 14.32 5.95
C SER A 41 -3.11 14.18 6.97
N GLY A 42 -2.26 13.15 6.86
CA GLY A 42 -1.20 12.83 7.82
C GLY A 42 -1.58 11.81 8.91
N GLU A 43 -2.82 11.30 8.91
CA GLU A 43 -3.26 10.25 9.84
C GLU A 43 -2.62 8.89 9.50
N LEU A 44 -2.03 8.21 10.50
CA LEU A 44 -1.51 6.86 10.35
C LEU A 44 -2.68 5.87 10.28
N VAL A 45 -2.76 5.09 9.20
CA VAL A 45 -3.88 4.16 8.96
C VAL A 45 -3.47 2.70 8.83
N GLY A 46 -2.17 2.42 8.74
CA GLY A 46 -1.71 1.05 8.69
C GLY A 46 -0.23 0.92 8.38
N HIS A 47 0.16 -0.30 8.08
CA HIS A 47 1.54 -0.66 7.78
C HIS A 47 1.58 -1.63 6.59
N LEU A 48 2.53 -1.42 5.67
CA LEU A 48 2.91 -2.41 4.67
C LEU A 48 3.94 -3.36 5.29
N LEU A 49 3.75 -4.66 5.06
CA LEU A 49 4.78 -5.63 5.43
C LEU A 49 6.03 -5.38 4.55
N PRO A 50 7.24 -5.51 5.12
CA PRO A 50 8.46 -5.45 4.34
C PRO A 50 8.39 -6.45 3.19
N ALA A 51 8.90 -6.05 2.02
CA ALA A 51 9.15 -7.02 0.96
C ALA A 51 10.25 -7.95 1.47
N ASP A 52 9.90 -9.19 1.84
CA ASP A 52 10.90 -10.24 2.06
C ASP A 52 11.76 -10.29 0.79
N GLY A 53 13.09 -10.18 0.95
CA GLY A 53 14.08 -9.85 -0.08
C GLY A 53 14.15 -10.75 -1.32
N ARG A 54 13.14 -11.59 -1.57
CA ARG A 54 12.92 -12.40 -2.77
C ARG A 54 11.72 -11.96 -3.63
N ARG A 55 10.80 -11.12 -3.14
CA ARG A 55 9.60 -10.71 -3.90
C ARG A 55 9.43 -9.19 -3.85
N SER A 56 9.41 -8.56 -5.01
CA SER A 56 9.00 -7.15 -5.20
C SER A 56 7.50 -6.91 -4.92
N GLU A 57 6.86 -7.79 -4.17
CA GLU A 57 5.43 -7.81 -3.91
C GLU A 57 5.20 -7.37 -2.46
N ARG A 58 4.55 -6.22 -2.28
CA ARG A 58 4.17 -5.73 -0.95
C ARG A 58 2.79 -6.25 -0.62
N ARG A 59 2.67 -6.87 0.55
CA ARG A 59 1.40 -7.34 1.09
C ARG A 59 0.89 -6.37 2.13
N LEU A 60 -0.40 -6.06 2.03
CA LEU A 60 -1.12 -5.39 3.09
C LEU A 60 -1.25 -6.33 4.27
N ASP A 61 -1.06 -5.79 5.48
CA ASP A 61 -1.53 -6.49 6.67
C ASP A 61 -3.06 -6.65 6.59
N LYS A 62 -3.61 -7.69 7.22
CA LYS A 62 -5.05 -7.99 7.20
C LYS A 62 -5.90 -6.81 7.70
N SER A 63 -5.37 -5.99 8.60
CA SER A 63 -6.02 -4.75 9.06
C SER A 63 -6.10 -3.68 7.96
N ALA A 64 -5.09 -3.65 7.07
CA ALA A 64 -4.93 -2.67 6.01
C ALA A 64 -5.70 -3.03 4.72
N ASP A 65 -6.24 -4.25 4.59
CA ASP A 65 -7.15 -4.64 3.50
C ASP A 65 -8.35 -3.68 3.35
N LYS A 66 -8.80 -3.07 4.46
CA LYS A 66 -9.90 -2.10 4.47
C LYS A 66 -9.51 -0.75 3.86
N LEU A 67 -8.22 -0.42 3.75
CA LEU A 67 -7.74 0.86 3.21
C LEU A 67 -8.00 1.01 1.71
N PHE A 68 -8.24 -0.11 1.02
CA PHE A 68 -8.52 -0.16 -0.42
C PHE A 68 -9.94 -0.67 -0.70
N ARG A 69 -10.79 -0.80 0.33
CA ARG A 69 -12.24 -0.91 0.12
C ARG A 69 -12.75 0.49 -0.12
N ASP A 70 -12.86 0.84 -1.38
CA ASP A 70 -14.02 1.49 -1.99
C ASP A 70 -13.63 1.80 -3.43
N GLY A 71 -14.13 0.96 -4.34
CA GLY A 71 -14.35 1.32 -5.73
C GLY A 71 -15.83 1.53 -5.91
#